data_AF-D7LS67-F1
#
_entry.id   AF-D7LS67-F1
#
_cell.length_a   1.000
_cell.length_b   1.000
_cell.length_c   1.000
_cell.angle_alpha   90.00
_cell.angle_beta   90.00
_cell.angle_gamma   90.00
#
_symmetry.space_group_name_H-M   'P 1'
#
loop_
_entity.id
_entity.type
_entity.pdbx_description
1 polymer ?
#
loop_
_entity_poly.entity_id
_entity_poly.type
_entity_poly.pdbx_seq_one_letter_code
_entity_poly.pdbx_strand_id
1 'polypeptide(L)' 'MAKSTILAILMIVLVLGMVTKETQGQEMCRDLLMRAQNCDAGTCATLCKQKWKGNGSCFPNFQIKSCLCTFPCKT' A
#
# COMPACT_ATOMS: atom_id res chain seq x y z
N MET A 1 -42.83 -17.77 6.63
CA MET A 1 -42.37 -16.46 6.11
C MET A 1 -41.12 -15.95 6.83
N ALA A 2 -41.11 -15.80 8.17
CA ALA A 2 -39.96 -15.23 8.91
C ALA A 2 -38.60 -15.96 8.70
N LYS A 3 -38.63 -17.29 8.52
CA LYS A 3 -37.43 -18.11 8.28
C LYS A 3 -36.66 -17.72 7.01
N SER A 4 -37.37 -17.32 5.96
CA SER A 4 -36.78 -16.93 4.68
C SER A 4 -36.17 -15.53 4.76
N THR A 5 -36.82 -14.60 5.47
CA THR A 5 -36.29 -13.26 5.73
C THR A 5 -35.01 -13.28 6.58
N ILE A 6 -34.93 -14.14 7.59
CA ILE A 6 -33.73 -14.27 8.44
C ILE A 6 -32.53 -14.78 7.62
N LEU A 7 -32.75 -15.78 6.75
CA LEU A 7 -31.71 -16.29 5.85
C LEU A 7 -31.22 -15.21 4.88
N ALA A 8 -32.14 -14.43 4.31
CA ALA A 8 -31.77 -13.32 3.42
C ALA A 8 -30.91 -12.29 4.12
N ILE A 9 -31.26 -11.90 5.35
CA ILE A 9 -30.48 -10.94 6.15
C ILE A 9 -29.07 -11.48 6.46
N LEU A 10 -28.96 -12.75 6.86
CA LEU A 10 -27.66 -13.38 7.15
C LEU A 10 -26.76 -13.42 5.91
N MET A 11 -27.31 -13.75 4.74
CA MET A 11 -26.55 -13.78 3.48
C MET A 11 -26.02 -12.39 3.13
N ILE A 12 -26.84 -11.34 3.29
CA ILE A 12 -26.42 -9.94 3.04
C ILE A 12 -25.26 -9.55 3.97
N VAL A 13 -25.37 -9.86 5.27
CA VAL A 13 -24.31 -9.54 6.26
C VAL A 13 -23.03 -10.33 5.99
N LEU A 14 -23.13 -11.60 5.57
CA LEU A 14 -21.97 -12.42 5.20
C LEU A 14 -21.21 -11.84 3.98
N VAL A 15 -21.94 -11.39 2.95
CA VAL A 15 -21.30 -10.74 1.79
C VAL A 15 -20.59 -9.46 2.23
N LEU A 16 -21.24 -8.61 3.03
CA LEU A 16 -20.64 -7.39 3.58
C LEU A 16 -19.40 -7.66 4.45
N GLY A 17 -19.42 -8.72 5.26
CA GLY A 17 -18.30 -9.11 6.12
C GLY A 17 -17.09 -9.66 5.36
N MET A 18 -17.28 -10.24 4.17
CA MET A 18 -16.18 -10.73 3.34
C MET A 18 -15.47 -9.61 2.57
N VAL A 19 -16.15 -8.50 2.27
CA VAL A 19 -15.55 -7.35 1.57
C VAL A 19 -14.63 -6.50 2.46
N THR A 20 -14.75 -6.59 3.79
CA THR A 20 -13.94 -5.76 4.72
C THR A 20 -12.52 -6.28 4.95
N LYS A 21 -12.20 -7.52 4.55
CA LYS A 21 -10.82 -8.04 4.63
C LYS A 21 -9.88 -7.36 3.62
N GLU A 22 -10.42 -6.86 2.52
CA GLU A 22 -9.64 -6.21 1.45
C GLU A 22 -9.47 -4.70 1.68
N THR A 23 -10.12 -4.12 2.70
CA THR A 23 -10.07 -2.67 2.98
C THR A 23 -9.31 -2.31 4.26
N GLN A 24 -8.88 -3.29 5.07
CA GLN A 24 -7.88 -3.02 6.10
C GLN A 24 -6.56 -2.80 5.37
N GLY A 25 -6.25 -1.53 5.12
CA GLY A 25 -5.08 -1.08 4.38
C GLY A 25 -3.86 -1.90 4.76
N GLN A 26 -3.35 -2.66 3.80
CA GLN A 26 -2.11 -3.40 3.95
C GLN A 26 -1.07 -2.42 4.50
N GLU A 27 -0.43 -2.76 5.63
CA GLU A 27 0.49 -1.82 6.27
C GLU A 27 1.63 -1.50 5.29
N MET A 28 1.74 -0.22 4.91
CA MET A 28 2.72 0.24 3.95
C MET A 28 3.89 0.87 4.69
N CYS A 29 5.06 0.27 4.51
CA CYS A 29 6.33 0.76 5.01
C CYS A 29 6.94 1.77 4.04
N ARG A 30 7.73 2.69 4.57
CA ARG A 30 8.45 3.71 3.80
C ARG A 30 9.95 3.67 4.10
N ASP A 31 10.76 3.68 3.05
CA ASP A 31 12.23 3.71 3.15
C ASP A 31 12.76 4.86 2.29
N LEU A 32 13.80 5.51 2.80
CA LEU A 32 14.38 6.72 2.22
C LEU A 32 15.75 6.37 1.62
N LEU A 33 15.81 6.27 0.30
CA LEU A 33 17.03 6.02 -0.47
C LEU A 33 17.54 7.32 -1.10
N MET A 34 18.81 7.32 -1.54
CA MET A 34 19.44 8.46 -2.22
C MET A 34 19.23 9.78 -1.47
N ARG A 35 19.39 9.76 -0.14
CA ARG A 35 19.28 10.96 0.67
C ARG A 35 20.35 11.95 0.20
N ALA A 36 19.92 13.17 -0.14
CA ALA A 36 20.81 14.26 -0.56
C ALA A 36 21.54 14.06 -1.92
N GLN A 37 20.99 13.27 -2.86
CA GLN A 37 21.50 13.16 -4.23
C GLN A 37 20.47 13.65 -5.26
N ASN A 38 20.90 13.93 -6.51
CA ASN A 38 19.98 14.16 -7.61
C ASN A 38 19.13 12.91 -7.82
N CYS A 39 17.91 12.90 -7.27
CA CYS A 39 16.98 11.79 -7.41
C CYS A 39 16.49 11.71 -8.85
N ASP A 40 16.91 10.65 -9.55
CA ASP A 40 16.34 10.24 -10.83
C ASP A 40 15.15 9.31 -10.59
N ALA A 41 14.00 9.63 -11.20
CA ALA A 41 12.75 8.91 -10.97
C ALA A 41 12.81 7.44 -11.44
N GLY A 42 13.46 7.19 -12.59
CA GLY A 42 13.60 5.83 -13.13
C GLY A 42 14.49 4.94 -12.26
N THR A 43 15.61 5.49 -11.81
CA THR A 43 16.55 4.81 -10.92
C THR A 43 15.91 4.58 -9.55
N CYS A 44 15.20 5.57 -9.00
CA CYS A 44 14.47 5.44 -7.74
C CYS A 44 13.42 4.33 -7.80
N ALA A 45 12.57 4.30 -8.83
CA ALA A 45 11.57 3.25 -9.01
C ALA A 45 12.22 1.86 -9.15
N THR A 46 13.30 1.76 -9.93
CA THR A 46 14.04 0.50 -10.14
C THR A 46 14.63 -0.02 -8.83
N LEU A 47 15.29 0.84 -8.04
CA LEU A 47 15.88 0.45 -6.77
C LEU A 47 14.83 0.02 -5.74
N CYS A 48 13.73 0.78 -5.62
CA CYS A 48 12.63 0.41 -4.72
C CYS A 48 11.99 -0.93 -5.12
N LYS A 49 11.85 -1.18 -6.42
CA LYS A 49 11.34 -2.45 -6.95
C LYS A 49 12.30 -3.61 -6.69
N GLN A 50 13.61 -3.40 -6.86
CA GLN A 50 14.62 -4.44 -6.61
C GLN A 50 14.76 -4.77 -5.12
N LYS A 51 14.82 -3.76 -4.25
CA LYS A 51 15.06 -3.94 -2.80
C LYS A 51 13.82 -4.42 -2.07
N TRP A 52 12.67 -3.81 -2.35
CA TRP A 52 11.45 -3.98 -1.56
C TRP A 52 10.27 -4.56 -2.34
N LYS A 53 10.41 -4.80 -3.65
CA LYS A 53 9.27 -5.06 -4.55
C LYS A 53 8.18 -3.98 -4.44
N GLY A 54 8.59 -2.77 -4.09
CA GLY A 54 7.72 -1.62 -3.88
C GLY A 54 7.78 -0.61 -5.01
N ASN A 55 7.12 0.52 -4.80
CA ASN A 55 7.14 1.66 -5.71
C ASN A 55 8.06 2.77 -5.17
N GLY A 56 8.75 3.47 -6.07
CA GLY A 56 9.66 4.56 -5.73
C GLY A 56 9.24 5.87 -6.34
N SER A 57 9.38 6.97 -5.59
CA SER A 57 9.13 8.33 -6.09
C SER A 57 10.12 9.33 -5.54
N CYS A 58 10.55 10.27 -6.37
CA CYS A 58 11.39 11.37 -5.91
C CYS A 58 10.52 12.44 -5.26
N PHE A 59 10.84 12.80 -4.02
CA PHE A 59 10.17 13.89 -3.31
C PHE A 59 11.18 14.95 -2.86
N PRO A 60 10.79 16.23 -2.84
CA PRO A 60 11.64 17.28 -2.32
C PRO A 60 11.79 17.11 -0.81
N ASN A 61 13.03 16.98 -0.33
CA ASN A 61 13.36 16.98 1.09
C ASN A 61 14.24 18.20 1.38
N PHE A 62 13.60 19.30 1.77
CA PHE A 62 14.21 20.63 1.85
C PHE A 62 14.82 21.07 0.50
N GLN A 63 16.15 21.09 0.38
CA GLN A 63 16.87 21.58 -0.80
C GLN A 63 17.31 20.47 -1.76
N ILE A 64 17.11 19.19 -1.41
CA ILE A 64 17.59 18.06 -2.21
C ILE A 64 16.45 17.05 -2.42
N LYS A 65 16.36 16.49 -3.62
CA LYS A 65 15.38 15.44 -3.93
C LYS A 65 15.84 14.14 -3.29
N SER A 66 14.97 13.45 -2.54
CA SER A 66 15.27 12.12 -2.01
C SER A 66 14.34 11.09 -2.66
N CYS A 67 14.78 9.84 -2.73
CA CYS A 67 13.96 8.74 -3.22
C CYS A 67 13.16 8.14 -2.05
N LEU A 68 11.83 8.20 -2.15
CA LEU A 68 10.90 7.56 -1.20
C LEU A 68 10.39 6.26 -1.80
N CYS A 69 10.75 5.14 -1.18
CA CYS A 69 10.14 3.85 -1.46
C CYS A 69 8.92 3.65 -0.59
N THR A 70 7.83 3.14 -1.17
CA THR A 70 6.65 2.66 -0.45
C THR A 70 6.40 1.20 -0.82
N PHE A 71 6.27 0.33 0.17
CA PHE A 71 6.18 -1.12 -0.02
C PHE A 71 5.37 -1.78 1.10
N PRO A 72 4.79 -2.97 0.90
CA PRO A 72 4.17 -3.73 1.97
C PRO A 72 5.19 -4.05 3.06
N CYS A 73 4.87 -3.75 4.32
CA CYS A 73 5.72 -4.14 5.44
C CYS A 73 5.88 -5.66 5.45
N LYS A 74 7.09 -6.15 5.69
CA LYS A 74 7.28 -7.57 6.00
C LYS A 74 6.71 -7.80 7.40
N THR A 75 5.75 -8.72 7.50
CA THR A 75 5.24 -9.24 8.78
C THR A 75 6.30 -10.08 9.47
#